data_AF-A0A353GTR2-F1
#
_entry.id   AF-A0A353GTR2-F1
#
_cell.length_a   1.000
_cell.length_b   1.000
_cell.length_c   1.000
_cell.angle_alpha   90.00
_cell.angle_beta   90.00
_cell.angle_gamma   90.00
#
_symmetry.space_group_name_H-M   'P 1'
#
loop_
_entity.id
_entity.type
_entity.pdbx_description
1 polymer ?
#
loop_
_entity_poly.entity_id
_entity_poly.type
_entity_poly.pdbx_seq_one_letter_code
_entity_poly.pdbx_strand_id
1 'polypeptide(L)'
;FDAPDSDETLGTFENKLLWHYPVGQKNSVFALLAGGLANRDNVPLPQQYKLGGLFRLGAYGFDEFSGPNYLLGSLGILKSLTNSPTGPNLYLGLWVEYGGVYNQLSELNLKNDFSVGLISPTFLGPLFICASCTENFDTVYYMGLGHFF
;
A
#
# COMPACT_ATOMS: atom_id res chain seq x y z
N PHE A 1 -13.04 15.09 -15.80
CA PHE A 1 -14.43 15.47 -15.50
C PHE A 1 -14.32 16.72 -14.65
N ASP A 2 -14.46 17.89 -15.27
CA ASP A 2 -14.46 19.16 -14.54
C ASP A 2 -15.80 19.30 -13.82
N ALA A 3 -15.75 19.54 -12.51
CA ALA A 3 -16.93 19.91 -11.76
C ALA A 3 -17.32 21.35 -12.17
N PRO A 4 -18.60 21.62 -12.44
CA PRO A 4 -19.01 22.97 -12.79
C PRO A 4 -18.88 23.86 -11.54
N ASP A 5 -18.25 25.02 -11.70
CA ASP A 5 -18.06 26.10 -10.71
C ASP A 5 -16.74 26.11 -9.90
N SER A 6 -15.58 25.88 -10.52
CA SER A 6 -14.28 26.20 -9.91
C SER A 6 -13.43 27.13 -10.79
N ASP A 7 -13.26 28.38 -10.33
CA ASP A 7 -12.38 29.39 -10.93
C ASP A 7 -10.87 29.01 -10.90
N GLU A 8 -10.50 27.87 -10.30
CA GLU A 8 -9.12 27.38 -10.26
C GLU A 8 -9.00 25.91 -10.69
N THR A 9 -8.00 25.63 -11.52
CA THR A 9 -7.69 24.29 -12.03
C THR A 9 -7.17 23.39 -10.91
N LEU A 10 -7.79 22.22 -10.70
CA LEU A 10 -7.29 21.21 -9.76
C LEU A 10 -6.02 20.55 -10.31
N GLY A 11 -4.92 20.69 -9.57
CA GLY A 11 -3.65 20.03 -9.83
C GLY A 11 -3.34 19.03 -8.73
N THR A 12 -3.09 17.78 -9.11
CA THR A 12 -2.67 16.70 -8.21
C THR A 12 -1.27 16.22 -8.59
N PHE A 13 -0.43 16.00 -7.60
CA PHE A 13 0.89 15.40 -7.79
C PHE A 13 1.03 14.18 -6.89
N GLU A 14 1.39 13.04 -7.47
CA GLU A 14 1.63 11.81 -6.74
C GLU A 14 3.02 11.28 -7.06
N ASN A 15 3.70 10.77 -6.04
CA ASN A 15 4.97 10.10 -6.17
C ASN A 15 4.94 8.77 -5.45
N LYS A 16 5.44 7.72 -6.11
CA LYS A 16 5.57 6.38 -5.56
C LYS A 16 6.94 5.84 -5.91
N LEU A 17 7.68 5.44 -4.88
CA LEU A 17 9.04 4.97 -5.00
C LEU A 17 9.15 3.62 -4.31
N LEU A 18 9.54 2.61 -5.09
CA LEU A 18 9.73 1.24 -4.63
C LEU A 18 11.18 0.87 -4.80
N TRP A 19 11.82 0.48 -3.70
CA TRP A 19 13.14 -0.12 -3.70
C TRP A 19 13.04 -1.57 -3.31
N HIS A 20 13.79 -2.40 -4.03
CA HIS A 20 13.94 -3.81 -3.75
C HIS A 20 15.42 -4.15 -3.72
N TYR A 21 15.85 -4.87 -2.68
CA TYR A 21 17.23 -5.27 -2.55
C TYR A 21 17.32 -6.74 -2.12
N PRO A 22 18.00 -7.60 -2.88
CA PRO A 22 18.22 -8.99 -2.49
C PRO A 22 19.20 -9.05 -1.31
N VAL A 23 18.85 -9.81 -0.27
CA VAL A 23 19.68 -10.05 0.91
C VAL A 23 20.05 -11.54 0.93
N GLY A 24 21.20 -11.86 0.32
CA GLY A 24 21.64 -13.24 0.14
C GLY A 24 20.86 -13.97 -0.97
N GLN A 25 20.80 -15.30 -0.89
CA GLN A 25 20.21 -16.13 -1.96
C GLN A 25 18.71 -16.41 -1.82
N LYS A 26 18.13 -16.18 -0.63
CA LYS A 26 16.75 -16.57 -0.32
C LYS A 26 15.89 -15.44 0.24
N ASN A 27 16.46 -14.31 0.61
CA ASN A 27 15.71 -13.20 1.19
C ASN A 27 15.86 -11.97 0.30
N SER A 28 14.85 -11.12 0.33
CA SER A 28 14.90 -9.79 -0.25
C SER A 28 14.14 -8.84 0.65
N VAL A 29 14.59 -7.61 0.73
CA VAL A 29 13.90 -6.55 1.45
C VAL A 29 13.32 -5.58 0.44
N PHE A 30 12.22 -4.95 0.80
CA PHE A 30 11.63 -3.88 0.03
C PHE A 30 11.27 -2.70 0.91
N ALA A 31 11.30 -1.53 0.29
CA ALA A 31 10.84 -0.29 0.87
C ALA A 31 9.96 0.42 -0.15
N LEU A 32 8.81 0.90 0.30
CA LEU A 32 7.90 1.72 -0.50
C LEU A 32 7.70 3.05 0.22
N LEU A 33 7.86 4.14 -0.50
CA LEU A 33 7.46 5.47 -0.07
C LEU A 33 6.49 6.01 -1.11
N ALA A 34 5.34 6.48 -0.66
CA ALA A 34 4.34 7.10 -1.52
C ALA A 34 3.79 8.36 -0.85
N GLY A 35 3.46 9.35 -1.66
CA GLY A 35 2.87 10.58 -1.19
C GLY A 35 2.16 11.31 -2.30
N GLY A 36 1.05 11.93 -1.95
CA GLY A 36 0.20 12.68 -2.86
C GLY A 36 -0.10 14.05 -2.29
N LEU A 37 -0.02 15.07 -3.15
CA LEU A 37 -0.38 16.44 -2.83
C LEU A 37 -1.43 16.94 -3.81
N ALA A 38 -2.33 17.77 -3.32
CA ALA A 38 -3.25 18.56 -4.12
C ALA A 38 -2.95 20.06 -3.94
N ASN A 39 -3.18 20.84 -4.99
CA ASN A 39 -2.95 22.29 -4.96
C ASN A 39 -4.03 23.09 -4.20
N ARG A 40 -5.04 22.42 -3.65
CA ARG A 40 -6.13 23.02 -2.87
C ARG A 40 -6.60 22.09 -1.76
N ASP A 41 -7.18 22.66 -0.72
CA ASP A 41 -7.69 21.90 0.43
C ASP A 41 -9.08 21.31 0.17
N ASN A 42 -9.91 21.99 -0.64
CA ASN A 42 -11.28 21.55 -0.95
C ASN A 42 -11.33 20.66 -2.20
N VAL A 43 -10.69 19.49 -2.11
CA VAL A 43 -10.73 18.48 -3.18
C VAL A 43 -12.01 17.65 -3.06
N PRO A 44 -12.83 17.54 -4.13
CA PRO A 44 -14.00 16.67 -4.17
C PRO A 44 -13.65 15.24 -3.78
N LEU A 45 -14.53 14.57 -3.02
CA LEU A 45 -14.33 13.19 -2.54
C LEU A 45 -13.83 12.20 -3.61
N PRO A 46 -14.31 12.21 -4.87
CA PRO A 46 -13.82 11.28 -5.91
C PRO A 46 -12.36 11.52 -6.33
N GLN A 47 -11.83 12.71 -6.05
CA GLN A 47 -10.48 13.16 -6.43
C GLN A 47 -9.52 13.17 -5.24
N GLN A 48 -10.01 12.86 -4.04
CA GLN A 48 -9.16 12.71 -2.86
C GLN A 48 -8.33 11.44 -2.95
N TYR A 49 -7.11 11.51 -2.43
CA TYR A 49 -6.31 10.31 -2.23
C TYR A 49 -6.91 9.48 -1.12
N LYS A 50 -6.73 8.17 -1.24
CA LYS A 50 -7.29 7.22 -0.32
C LYS A 50 -6.22 6.32 0.28
N LEU A 51 -6.43 5.86 1.49
CA LEU A 51 -5.66 4.81 2.13
C LEU A 51 -6.63 3.81 2.77
N GLY A 52 -6.17 2.60 2.95
CA GLY A 52 -6.94 1.45 3.38
C GLY A 52 -7.00 0.39 2.28
N GLY A 53 -6.69 -0.86 2.65
CA GLY A 53 -6.50 -1.96 1.71
C GLY A 53 -5.03 -2.41 1.63
N LEU A 54 -4.82 -3.57 1.00
CA LEU A 54 -3.50 -4.20 0.89
C LEU A 54 -2.43 -3.25 0.32
N PHE A 55 -1.28 -3.14 0.99
CA PHE A 55 -0.17 -2.23 0.65
C PHE A 55 -0.52 -0.73 0.68
N ARG A 56 -1.63 -0.38 1.33
CA ARG A 56 -2.07 1.00 1.58
C ARG A 56 -2.62 1.13 2.99
N LEU A 57 -1.97 0.53 3.99
CA LEU A 57 -2.53 0.23 5.31
C LEU A 57 -3.52 -0.96 5.24
N GLY A 58 -2.98 -2.15 4.99
CA GLY A 58 -3.71 -3.41 4.89
C GLY A 58 -4.66 -3.74 6.05
N ALA A 59 -4.37 -3.33 7.29
CA ALA A 59 -5.26 -3.68 8.41
C ALA A 59 -6.53 -2.81 8.49
N TYR A 60 -6.66 -1.82 7.61
CA TYR A 60 -7.80 -0.92 7.54
C TYR A 60 -8.69 -1.27 6.35
N GLY A 61 -9.96 -0.89 6.45
CA GLY A 61 -10.96 -1.12 5.41
C GLY A 61 -10.55 -0.51 4.08
N PHE A 62 -11.05 -1.07 2.98
CA PHE A 62 -10.74 -0.57 1.65
C PHE A 62 -11.14 0.91 1.53
N ASP A 63 -10.17 1.76 1.15
CA ASP A 63 -10.40 3.21 0.99
C ASP A 63 -10.98 3.90 2.25
N GLU A 64 -10.75 3.35 3.44
CA GLU A 64 -11.28 3.85 4.72
C GLU A 64 -10.87 5.31 5.01
N PHE A 65 -9.65 5.70 4.64
CA PHE A 65 -9.16 7.05 4.81
C PHE A 65 -9.19 7.78 3.47
N SER A 66 -9.70 9.01 3.46
CA SER A 66 -9.73 9.87 2.28
C SER A 66 -9.32 11.29 2.64
N GLY A 67 -8.49 11.92 1.82
CA GLY A 67 -8.08 13.31 2.01
C GLY A 67 -7.36 13.91 0.80
N PRO A 68 -7.16 15.25 0.79
CA PRO A 68 -6.54 15.95 -0.34
C PRO A 68 -5.04 15.67 -0.47
N ASN A 69 -4.37 15.30 0.64
CA ASN A 69 -2.98 14.92 0.67
C ASN A 69 -2.81 13.59 1.43
N TYR A 70 -1.75 12.83 1.11
CA TYR A 70 -1.41 11.62 1.86
C TYR A 70 0.10 11.36 1.88
N LEU A 71 0.52 10.61 2.89
CA LEU A 71 1.86 10.04 2.97
C LEU A 71 1.75 8.57 3.41
N LEU A 72 2.53 7.70 2.80
CA LEU A 72 2.59 6.28 3.12
C LEU A 72 4.03 5.78 3.01
N GLY A 73 4.49 5.08 4.04
CA GLY A 73 5.71 4.31 4.02
C GLY A 73 5.42 2.85 4.31
N SER A 74 6.12 1.96 3.63
CA SER A 74 6.12 0.53 3.92
C SER A 74 7.52 -0.03 3.86
N LEU A 75 7.82 -0.94 4.80
CA LEU A 75 9.07 -1.68 4.85
C LEU A 75 8.74 -3.14 5.04
N GLY A 76 9.40 -4.00 4.26
CA GLY A 76 9.14 -5.43 4.36
C GLY A 76 10.29 -6.31 3.91
N ILE A 77 10.11 -7.59 4.19
CA ILE A 77 11.02 -8.67 3.83
C ILE A 77 10.22 -9.79 3.16
N LEU A 78 10.74 -10.29 2.05
CA LEU A 78 10.29 -11.51 1.39
C LEU A 78 11.34 -12.59 1.57
N LYS A 79 10.93 -13.73 2.10
CA LYS A 79 11.74 -14.93 2.24
C LYS A 79 11.20 -16.00 1.30
N SER A 80 12.05 -16.51 0.43
CA SER A 80 11.73 -17.69 -0.36
C SER A 80 11.66 -18.93 0.55
N LEU A 81 10.49 -19.58 0.54
CA LEU A 81 10.25 -20.86 1.20
C LEU A 81 10.61 -22.03 0.29
N THR A 82 10.35 -21.90 -1.01
CA THR A 82 10.68 -22.90 -2.04
C THR A 82 11.43 -22.23 -3.19
N ASN A 83 12.56 -22.83 -3.57
CA ASN A 83 13.34 -22.46 -4.76
C ASN A 83 13.39 -23.66 -5.68
N SER A 84 12.27 -23.94 -6.36
CA SER A 84 12.21 -25.07 -7.28
C SER A 84 12.52 -24.61 -8.71
N PRO A 85 13.43 -25.27 -9.46
CA PRO A 85 13.63 -24.95 -10.87
C PRO A 85 12.42 -25.32 -11.74
N THR A 86 11.58 -26.25 -11.28
CA THR A 86 10.50 -26.88 -12.07
C THR A 86 9.11 -26.76 -11.43
N GLY A 87 9.02 -26.21 -10.22
CA GLY A 87 7.79 -26.09 -9.45
C GLY A 87 7.49 -24.65 -9.02
N PRO A 88 6.31 -24.40 -8.43
CA PRO A 88 5.94 -23.06 -7.99
C PRO A 88 6.87 -22.59 -6.87
N ASN A 89 7.47 -21.42 -7.06
CA ASN A 89 8.15 -20.73 -5.99
C ASN A 89 7.11 -20.17 -5.01
N LEU A 90 7.44 -20.18 -3.73
CA LEU A 90 6.59 -19.69 -2.66
C LEU A 90 7.42 -18.76 -1.79
N TYR A 91 6.88 -17.57 -1.54
CA TYR A 91 7.50 -16.53 -0.75
C TYR A 91 6.63 -16.24 0.47
N LEU A 92 7.27 -16.06 1.60
CA LEU A 92 6.69 -15.50 2.82
C LEU A 92 7.08 -14.03 2.90
N GLY A 93 6.10 -13.15 2.86
CA GLY A 93 6.25 -11.72 3.06
C GLY A 93 5.88 -11.31 4.49
N LEU A 94 6.66 -10.41 5.07
CA LEU A 94 6.33 -9.68 6.28
C LEU A 94 6.58 -8.20 6.01
N TRP A 95 5.65 -7.33 6.36
CA TRP A 95 5.84 -5.90 6.20
C TRP A 95 5.07 -5.10 7.24
N VAL A 96 5.52 -3.88 7.44
CA VAL A 96 4.83 -2.87 8.23
C VAL A 96 4.49 -1.70 7.33
N GLU A 97 3.36 -1.06 7.61
CA GLU A 97 2.93 0.14 6.90
C GLU A 97 2.71 1.26 7.91
N TYR A 98 3.03 2.49 7.51
CA TYR A 98 2.87 3.70 8.31
C TYR A 98 2.44 4.83 7.39
N GLY A 99 1.27 5.41 7.60
CA GLY A 99 0.74 6.40 6.68
C GLY A 99 -0.54 7.08 7.15
N GLY A 100 -0.95 8.11 6.44
CA GLY A 100 -2.15 8.86 6.76
C GLY A 100 -2.52 9.86 5.68
N VAL A 101 -3.78 10.28 5.70
CA VAL A 101 -4.31 11.38 4.89
C VAL A 101 -4.39 12.65 5.73
N TYR A 102 -4.28 13.81 5.11
CA TYR A 102 -4.32 15.09 5.81
C TYR A 102 -4.78 16.24 4.90
N ASN A 103 -5.42 17.24 5.51
CA ASN A 103 -5.63 18.54 4.88
C ASN A 103 -4.38 19.40 5.06
N GLN A 104 -3.99 19.62 6.32
CA GLN A 104 -2.77 20.33 6.70
C GLN A 104 -1.79 19.37 7.37
N LEU A 105 -0.49 19.54 7.13
CA LEU A 105 0.53 18.64 7.67
C LEU A 105 0.54 18.62 9.21
N SER A 106 0.09 19.69 9.87
CA SER A 106 -0.09 19.77 11.33
C SER A 106 -1.20 18.88 11.88
N GLU A 107 -2.14 18.45 11.04
CA GLU A 107 -3.27 17.58 11.40
C GLU A 107 -2.99 16.10 11.07
N LEU A 108 -1.78 15.79 10.57
CA LEU A 108 -1.43 14.45 10.12
C LEU A 108 -1.52 13.43 11.25
N ASN A 109 -2.51 12.54 11.13
CA ASN A 109 -2.71 11.41 12.03
C ASN A 109 -2.22 10.13 11.35
N LEU A 110 -1.00 9.71 11.71
CA LEU A 110 -0.41 8.50 11.17
C LEU A 110 -1.07 7.26 11.76
N LYS A 111 -1.37 6.31 10.88
CA LYS A 111 -1.86 4.97 11.15
C LYS A 111 -0.78 3.97 10.78
N ASN A 112 -0.85 2.81 11.41
CA ASN A 112 0.11 1.77 11.19
C ASN A 112 -0.50 0.39 11.24
N ASP A 113 0.17 -0.53 10.58
CA ASP A 113 -0.17 -1.93 10.66
C ASP A 113 1.05 -2.82 10.46
N PHE A 114 0.79 -4.10 10.71
CA PHE A 114 1.68 -5.19 10.39
C PHE A 114 0.96 -6.19 9.52
N SER A 115 1.64 -6.71 8.52
CA SER A 115 1.09 -7.64 7.56
C SER A 115 2.01 -8.82 7.32
N VAL A 116 1.41 -9.99 7.14
CA VAL A 116 2.07 -11.24 6.77
C VAL A 116 1.33 -11.88 5.63
N GLY A 117 2.06 -12.36 4.62
CA GLY A 117 1.43 -13.02 3.49
C GLY A 117 2.28 -14.09 2.83
N LEU A 118 1.60 -15.03 2.18
CA LEU A 118 2.20 -15.97 1.25
C LEU A 118 1.96 -15.49 -0.16
N ILE A 119 3.00 -15.51 -0.98
CA ILE A 119 2.98 -15.05 -2.37
C ILE A 119 3.59 -16.14 -3.24
N SER A 120 2.89 -16.55 -4.29
CA SER A 120 3.38 -17.54 -5.24
C SER A 120 3.20 -17.02 -6.67
N PRO A 121 4.27 -16.83 -7.45
CA PRO A 121 4.14 -16.52 -8.87
C PRO A 121 3.47 -17.69 -9.60
N THR A 122 2.42 -17.40 -10.36
CA THR A 122 1.73 -18.35 -11.24
C THR A 122 1.70 -17.84 -12.67
N PHE A 123 1.26 -18.67 -13.61
CA PHE A 123 1.08 -18.27 -15.02
C PHE A 123 0.08 -17.11 -15.20
N LEU A 124 -0.93 -17.01 -14.35
CA LEU A 124 -1.97 -15.96 -14.41
C LEU A 124 -1.57 -14.69 -13.62
N GLY A 125 -0.36 -14.66 -13.06
CA GLY A 125 0.12 -13.63 -12.15
C GLY A 125 0.31 -14.13 -10.72
N PRO A 126 0.80 -13.28 -9.81
CA PRO A 126 0.94 -13.63 -8.40
C PRO A 126 -0.38 -14.09 -7.75
N LEU A 127 -0.36 -15.26 -7.13
CA LEU A 127 -1.37 -15.68 -6.15
C LEU A 127 -0.89 -15.26 -4.77
N PHE A 128 -1.79 -14.76 -3.94
CA PHE A 128 -1.44 -14.35 -2.59
C PHE A 128 -2.56 -14.59 -1.58
N ILE A 129 -2.14 -14.79 -0.34
CA ILE A 129 -2.99 -14.80 0.84
C ILE A 129 -2.25 -13.97 1.90
N CYS A 130 -2.91 -12.97 2.46
CA CYS A 130 -2.33 -12.05 3.43
C CYS A 130 -3.27 -11.86 4.62
N ALA A 131 -2.69 -11.65 5.79
CA ALA A 131 -3.37 -11.16 6.98
C ALA A 131 -2.66 -9.88 7.44
N SER A 132 -3.43 -8.86 7.75
CA SER A 132 -2.95 -7.57 8.23
C SER A 132 -3.62 -7.26 9.56
N CYS A 133 -2.87 -6.77 10.54
CA CYS A 133 -3.39 -6.42 11.85
C CYS A 133 -2.92 -5.04 12.34
N THR A 134 -3.80 -4.35 13.07
CA THR A 134 -3.49 -3.09 13.75
C THR A 134 -2.88 -3.34 15.13
N GLU A 135 -2.40 -2.28 15.80
CA GLU A 135 -1.96 -2.34 17.20
C GLU A 135 -3.06 -2.80 18.16
N ASN A 136 -4.34 -2.57 17.81
CA ASN A 136 -5.50 -3.01 18.58
C ASN A 136 -5.93 -4.45 18.27
N PHE A 137 -5.16 -5.17 17.46
CA PHE A 137 -5.43 -6.54 16.99
C PHE A 137 -6.65 -6.69 16.07
N ASP A 138 -7.16 -5.58 15.52
CA ASP A 138 -8.13 -5.66 14.43
C ASP A 138 -7.45 -6.26 13.20
N THR A 139 -8.01 -7.35 12.66
CA THR A 139 -7.35 -8.15 11.62
C THR A 139 -8.20 -8.20 10.34
N VAL A 140 -7.56 -7.96 9.21
CA VAL A 140 -8.16 -8.06 7.87
C VAL A 140 -7.41 -9.13 7.06
N TYR A 141 -8.16 -9.93 6.31
CA TYR A 141 -7.62 -10.97 5.46
C TYR A 141 -7.81 -10.63 3.99
N TYR A 142 -6.77 -10.84 3.19
CA TYR A 142 -6.80 -10.64 1.75
C TYR A 142 -6.44 -11.95 1.04
N MET A 143 -7.12 -12.20 -0.06
CA MET A 143 -6.77 -13.26 -1.01
C MET A 143 -7.02 -12.73 -2.41
N GLY A 144 -6.11 -13.05 -3.33
CA GLY A 144 -6.31 -12.68 -4.72
C GLY A 144 -5.34 -13.37 -5.66
N LEU A 145 -5.63 -13.22 -6.94
CA LEU A 145 -4.84 -13.74 -8.05
C LEU A 145 -4.78 -12.64 -9.11
N GLY A 146 -3.58 -12.24 -9.50
CA GLY A 146 -3.40 -11.27 -10.57
C GLY A 146 -2.24 -10.31 -10.34
N HIS A 147 -2.16 -9.29 -11.20
CA HIS A 147 -1.10 -8.30 -11.14
C HIS A 147 -1.24 -7.41 -9.91
N PHE A 148 -0.12 -7.14 -9.25
CA PHE A 148 -0.01 -6.11 -8.25
C PHE A 148 0.79 -4.97 -8.82
N PHE A 149 0.21 -3.77 -8.74
CA PHE A 149 0.74 -2.46 -9.12
C PHE A 149 0.65 -2.12 -10.60
#